data_AF-A0A7Y7IMZ9-F1
#
_entry.id   AF-A0A7Y7IMZ9-F1
#
_cell.length_a   1.000
_cell.length_b   1.000
_cell.length_c   1.000
_cell.angle_alpha   90.00
_cell.angle_beta   90.00
_cell.angle_gamma   90.00
#
_symmetry.space_group_name_H-M   'P 1'
#
loop_
_entity.id
_entity.type
_entity.pdbx_description
1 polymer ?
#
loop_
_entity_poly.entity_id
_entity_poly.type
_entity_poly.pdbx_seq_one_letter_code
_entity_poly.pdbx_strand_id
1 'polypeptide(L)'
;MRTNPMVKPQTSSGWAVTLTVISCVCLATAIRLLLAQPAPALVGWVLVAAAVVLAAIATAIWFVKIRRAKAWITNAVQQWEHLSAVKSKLRVSTEITILDIHSTDPLGAWATIRWNKFGHIQRAWVEALPDEIWRGSVLLISPDPAQIHVHGPWPETYYLMATDYHTFASVAAIPYFTNRRFQAPISTN
;
A
#
# COMPACT_ATOMS: atom_id res chain seq x y z
N MET A 1 8.52 14.03 -6.42
CA MET A 1 7.15 13.50 -6.29
C MET A 1 7.11 12.63 -5.04
N ARG A 2 6.28 13.00 -4.05
CA ARG A 2 6.11 12.20 -2.83
C ARG A 2 5.23 11.00 -3.16
N THR A 3 5.70 9.79 -2.87
CA THR A 3 4.97 8.56 -3.18
C THR A 3 3.88 8.35 -2.13
N ASN A 4 2.62 8.19 -2.55
CA ASN A 4 1.50 7.96 -1.65
C ASN A 4 1.78 6.72 -0.77
N PRO A 5 1.94 6.87 0.55
CA PRO A 5 2.24 5.77 1.46
C PRO A 5 1.06 4.83 1.67
N MET A 6 -0.16 5.21 1.28
CA MET A 6 -1.36 4.36 1.39
C MET A 6 -1.48 3.34 0.27
N VAL A 7 -0.74 3.52 -0.82
CA VAL A 7 -0.77 2.61 -1.96
C VAL A 7 0.33 1.56 -1.80
N LYS A 8 -0.07 0.28 -1.83
CA LYS A 8 0.88 -0.82 -1.82
C LYS A 8 1.84 -0.71 -3.01
N PRO A 9 3.16 -0.81 -2.82
CA PRO A 9 4.10 -0.81 -3.93
C PRO A 9 3.83 -2.03 -4.82
N GLN A 10 3.75 -1.79 -6.13
CA GLN A 10 3.52 -2.86 -7.12
C GLN A 10 4.68 -3.86 -7.10
N THR A 11 4.39 -5.10 -6.71
CA THR A 11 5.36 -6.19 -6.69
C THR A 11 5.55 -6.81 -8.07
N SER A 12 4.51 -6.85 -8.91
CA SER A 12 4.59 -7.25 -10.31
C SER A 12 4.58 -6.01 -11.20
N SER A 13 5.70 -5.73 -11.87
CA SER A 13 5.67 -4.88 -13.05
C SER A 13 5.91 -5.80 -14.25
N GLY A 14 5.10 -5.66 -15.31
CA GLY A 14 5.23 -6.52 -16.51
C GLY A 14 6.65 -6.53 -17.07
N TRP A 15 7.39 -5.43 -16.94
CA TRP A 15 8.80 -5.33 -17.33
C TRP A 15 9.75 -6.19 -16.48
N ALA A 16 9.48 -6.36 -15.19
CA ALA A 16 10.33 -7.18 -14.32
C ALA A 16 10.11 -8.68 -14.58
N VAL A 17 8.86 -9.06 -14.89
CA VAL A 17 8.51 -10.44 -15.28
C VAL A 17 9.13 -10.78 -16.63
N THR A 18 9.02 -9.87 -17.61
CA THR A 18 9.63 -10.07 -18.93
C THR A 18 11.16 -10.16 -18.85
N LEU A 19 11.83 -9.33 -18.05
CA LEU A 19 13.28 -9.46 -17.82
C LEU A 19 13.66 -10.82 -17.21
N THR A 20 12.91 -11.32 -16.23
CA THR A 20 13.19 -12.66 -15.68
C THR A 20 13.00 -13.76 -16.71
N VAL A 21 11.95 -13.69 -17.55
CA VAL A 21 11.71 -14.68 -18.60
C VAL A 21 12.80 -14.63 -19.66
N ILE A 22 13.15 -13.44 -20.16
CA ILE A 22 14.22 -13.22 -21.14
C ILE A 22 15.55 -13.74 -20.59
N SER A 23 15.90 -13.38 -19.35
CA SER A 23 17.12 -13.86 -18.70
C SER A 23 17.14 -15.38 -18.58
N CYS A 24 16.01 -16.03 -18.26
CA CYS A 24 15.93 -17.47 -18.14
C CYS A 24 16.06 -18.17 -19.51
N VAL A 25 15.45 -17.62 -20.56
CA VAL A 25 15.57 -18.12 -21.93
C VAL A 25 17.01 -17.97 -22.44
N CYS A 26 17.64 -16.81 -22.24
CA CYS A 26 19.04 -16.58 -22.59
C CYS A 26 20.00 -17.52 -21.86
N LEU A 27 19.74 -17.78 -20.57
CA LEU A 27 20.55 -18.72 -19.79
C LEU A 27 20.40 -20.15 -20.34
N ALA A 28 19.17 -20.59 -20.62
CA ALA A 28 18.90 -21.93 -21.15
C ALA A 28 19.52 -22.15 -22.55
N THR A 29 19.46 -21.15 -23.43
CA THR A 29 20.10 -21.22 -24.75
C THR A 29 21.62 -21.20 -24.65
N ALA A 30 22.21 -20.38 -23.78
CA ALA A 30 23.65 -20.37 -23.54
C ALA A 30 24.16 -21.73 -23.01
N ILE A 31 23.45 -22.35 -22.06
CA ILE A 31 23.78 -23.68 -21.53
C ILE A 31 23.76 -24.74 -22.65
N ARG A 32 22.72 -24.74 -23.50
CA ARG A 32 22.63 -25.69 -24.62
C ARG A 32 23.76 -25.53 -25.63
N LEU A 33 24.11 -24.29 -25.97
CA LEU A 33 25.23 -24.01 -26.87
C LEU A 33 26.57 -24.44 -26.28
N LEU A 34 26.77 -24.30 -24.96
CA LEU A 34 27.98 -24.73 -24.28
C LEU A 34 28.12 -26.26 -24.25
N LEU A 35 27.02 -26.99 -23.98
CA LEU A 35 27.01 -28.46 -23.94
C LEU A 35 27.21 -29.12 -25.31
N ALA A 36 26.87 -28.42 -26.40
CA ALA A 36 27.00 -28.93 -27.77
C ALA A 36 28.39 -28.71 -28.40
N GLN A 37 29.33 -28.07 -27.69
CA GLN A 37 30.65 -27.72 -28.24
C GLN A 37 31.74 -28.64 -27.68
N PRO A 38 32.58 -29.26 -28.55
CA PRO A 38 33.68 -30.14 -28.12
C PRO A 38 34.88 -29.39 -27.52
N ALA A 39 34.95 -28.07 -27.70
CA ALA A 39 35.94 -27.20 -27.06
C ALA A 39 35.28 -25.84 -26.71
N PRO A 40 35.59 -25.23 -25.55
CA PRO A 40 34.95 -23.99 -25.14
C PRO A 40 35.42 -22.82 -26.02
N ALA A 41 34.61 -22.42 -27.00
CA ALA A 41 34.83 -21.20 -27.76
C ALA A 41 34.64 -19.97 -26.85
N LEU A 42 35.50 -18.96 -27.00
CA LEU A 42 35.47 -17.69 -26.24
C LEU A 42 34.07 -17.05 -26.20
N VAL A 43 33.30 -17.22 -27.28
CA VAL A 43 31.91 -16.75 -27.44
C VAL A 43 30.96 -17.40 -26.42
N GLY A 44 31.13 -18.68 -26.09
CA GLY A 44 30.30 -19.39 -25.10
C GLY A 44 30.47 -18.82 -23.70
N TRP A 45 31.70 -18.51 -23.30
CA TRP A 45 32.00 -17.90 -22.00
C TRP A 45 31.44 -16.47 -21.88
N VAL A 46 31.48 -15.68 -22.96
CA VAL A 46 30.89 -14.34 -22.98
C VAL A 46 29.36 -14.39 -22.79
N LEU A 47 28.68 -15.35 -23.43
CA LEU A 47 27.23 -15.54 -23.26
C LEU A 47 26.86 -15.98 -21.84
N VAL A 48 27.64 -16.88 -21.23
CA VAL A 48 27.44 -17.30 -19.84
C VAL A 48 27.64 -16.11 -18.89
N ALA A 49 28.71 -15.34 -19.06
CA ALA A 49 28.97 -14.16 -18.26
C ALA A 49 27.83 -13.13 -18.37
N ALA A 50 27.34 -12.86 -19.59
CA ALA A 50 26.21 -11.97 -19.82
C ALA A 50 24.93 -12.46 -19.14
N ALA A 51 24.63 -13.77 -19.22
CA ALA A 51 23.46 -14.36 -18.58
C ALA A 51 23.53 -14.29 -17.05
N VAL A 52 24.71 -14.50 -16.46
CA VAL A 52 24.93 -14.35 -15.01
C VAL A 52 24.71 -12.91 -14.57
N VAL A 53 25.22 -11.93 -15.33
CA VAL A 53 25.02 -10.49 -15.03
C VAL A 53 23.54 -10.13 -15.09
N LEU A 54 22.81 -10.56 -16.12
CA LEU A 54 21.36 -10.31 -16.22
C LEU A 54 20.57 -10.95 -15.07
N ALA A 55 20.93 -12.18 -14.68
CA ALA A 55 20.32 -12.85 -13.56
C ALA A 55 20.58 -12.11 -12.24
N ALA A 56 21.80 -11.62 -12.01
CA ALA A 56 22.16 -10.84 -10.83
C ALA A 56 21.38 -9.51 -10.76
N ILE A 57 21.21 -8.82 -11.89
CA ILE A 57 20.41 -7.60 -11.96
C ILE A 57 18.93 -7.91 -11.65
N ALA A 58 18.38 -8.97 -12.23
CA ALA A 58 17.00 -9.37 -11.99
C ALA A 58 16.76 -9.72 -10.50
N THR A 59 17.65 -10.49 -9.88
CA THR A 59 17.53 -10.84 -8.45
C THR A 59 17.64 -9.60 -7.56
N ALA A 60 18.55 -8.66 -7.85
CA ALA A 60 18.67 -7.41 -7.11
C ALA A 60 17.40 -6.56 -7.19
N ILE A 61 16.80 -6.44 -8.38
CA ILE A 61 15.53 -5.71 -8.58
C ILE A 61 14.40 -6.35 -7.76
N TRP A 62 14.27 -7.68 -7.81
CA TRP A 62 13.27 -8.41 -7.04
C TRP A 62 13.49 -8.27 -5.55
N PHE A 63 14.73 -8.34 -5.08
CA PHE A 63 15.07 -8.18 -3.68
C PHE A 63 14.65 -6.80 -3.15
N VAL A 64 14.96 -5.73 -3.89
CA VAL A 64 14.53 -4.36 -3.53
C VAL A 64 13.01 -4.25 -3.49
N LYS A 65 12.30 -4.80 -4.48
CA LYS A 65 10.83 -4.78 -4.52
C LYS A 65 10.21 -5.53 -3.33
N ILE A 66 10.72 -6.71 -3.02
CA ILE A 66 10.26 -7.53 -1.89
C ILE A 66 10.52 -6.79 -0.57
N ARG A 67 11.71 -6.20 -0.39
CA ARG A 67 12.02 -5.43 0.83
C ARG A 67 11.09 -4.23 1.00
N ARG A 68 10.85 -3.47 -0.07
CA ARG A 68 9.91 -2.33 -0.04
C ARG A 68 8.48 -2.79 0.28
N ALA A 69 8.02 -3.88 -0.33
CA ALA A 69 6.70 -4.42 -0.05
C ALA A 69 6.57 -4.90 1.40
N LYS A 70 7.59 -5.60 1.93
CA LYS A 70 7.61 -6.03 3.34
C LYS A 70 7.59 -4.83 4.28
N ALA A 71 8.45 -3.84 4.07
CA ALA A 71 8.48 -2.63 4.88
C ALA A 71 7.14 -1.89 4.85
N TRP A 72 6.52 -1.77 3.68
CA TRP A 72 5.19 -1.18 3.54
C TRP A 72 4.13 -1.96 4.33
N ILE A 73 4.10 -3.29 4.22
CA ILE A 73 3.14 -4.14 4.95
C ILE A 73 3.34 -3.96 6.47
N THR A 74 4.57 -4.02 6.96
CA THR A 74 4.86 -3.84 8.39
C THR A 74 4.35 -2.50 8.90
N ASN A 75 4.68 -1.40 8.21
CA ASN A 75 4.23 -0.07 8.62
C ASN A 75 2.70 0.05 8.55
N ALA A 76 2.08 -0.48 7.50
CA ALA A 76 0.63 -0.37 7.33
C ALA A 76 -0.15 -1.25 8.32
N VAL A 77 0.40 -2.39 8.74
CA VAL A 77 -0.16 -3.20 9.84
C VAL A 77 -0.04 -2.47 11.17
N GLN A 78 1.13 -1.87 11.46
CA GLN A 78 1.31 -1.05 12.67
C GLN A 78 0.32 0.11 12.74
N GLN A 79 0.01 0.76 11.62
CA GLN A 79 -1.04 1.79 11.56
C GLN A 79 -2.42 1.23 11.93
N TRP A 80 -2.78 0.03 11.45
CA TRP A 80 -4.04 -0.61 11.83
C TRP A 80 -4.08 -1.05 13.29
N GLU A 81 -2.97 -1.53 13.83
CA GLU A 81 -2.84 -1.85 15.25
C GLU A 81 -3.03 -0.60 16.10
N HIS A 82 -2.37 0.49 15.74
CA HIS A 82 -2.53 1.77 16.42
C HIS A 82 -3.96 2.30 16.31
N LEU A 83 -4.55 2.28 15.11
CA LEU A 83 -5.95 2.67 14.89
C LEU A 83 -6.89 1.86 15.76
N SER A 84 -6.72 0.54 15.81
CA SER A 84 -7.54 -0.36 16.64
C SER A 84 -7.37 -0.08 18.13
N ALA A 85 -6.14 0.20 18.57
CA ALA A 85 -5.82 0.53 19.95
C ALA A 85 -6.37 1.89 20.39
N VAL A 86 -6.41 2.88 19.49
CA VAL A 86 -7.04 4.18 19.76
C VAL A 86 -8.56 4.03 19.76
N LYS A 87 -9.12 3.29 18.78
CA LYS A 87 -10.56 3.03 18.69
C LYS A 87 -11.12 2.37 19.94
N SER A 88 -10.40 1.44 20.56
CA SER A 88 -10.86 0.78 21.79
C SER A 88 -10.88 1.71 23.02
N LYS A 89 -10.12 2.80 23.00
CA LYS A 89 -10.09 3.82 24.08
C LYS A 89 -11.15 4.90 23.90
N LEU A 90 -11.59 5.14 22.66
CA LEU A 90 -12.58 6.16 22.34
C LEU A 90 -14.01 5.64 22.57
N ARG A 91 -14.80 6.39 23.34
CA ARG A 91 -16.23 6.05 23.58
C ARG A 91 -17.09 6.26 22.34
N VAL A 92 -16.83 7.33 21.59
CA VAL A 92 -17.58 7.71 20.39
C VAL A 92 -16.59 7.92 19.26
N SER A 93 -16.49 6.92 18.38
CA SER A 93 -15.66 6.98 17.20
C SER A 93 -16.28 6.20 16.05
N THR A 94 -15.89 6.57 14.82
CA THR A 94 -16.22 5.80 13.62
C THR A 94 -15.09 5.92 12.61
N GLU A 95 -15.14 5.03 11.63
CA GLU A 95 -14.17 4.99 10.55
C GLU A 95 -14.79 5.55 9.28
N ILE A 96 -14.07 6.46 8.62
CA ILE A 96 -14.38 6.92 7.28
C ILE A 96 -13.22 6.59 6.34
N THR A 97 -13.51 6.25 5.09
CA THR A 97 -12.49 6.06 4.05
C THR A 97 -12.48 7.23 3.09
N ILE A 98 -11.32 7.79 2.79
CA ILE A 98 -11.15 8.77 1.72
C ILE A 98 -11.08 8.04 0.40
N LEU A 99 -12.10 8.23 -0.43
CA LEU A 99 -12.22 7.63 -1.75
C LEU A 99 -11.50 8.45 -2.81
N ASP A 100 -11.56 9.76 -2.71
CA ASP A 100 -10.92 10.68 -3.65
C ASP A 100 -10.65 12.05 -3.02
N ILE A 101 -9.69 12.80 -3.57
CA ILE A 101 -9.34 14.16 -3.16
C ILE A 101 -9.45 15.05 -4.40
N HIS A 102 -10.37 16.01 -4.36
CA HIS A 102 -10.72 16.87 -5.49
C HIS A 102 -9.81 18.09 -5.59
N SER A 103 -9.59 18.76 -4.45
CA SER A 103 -8.73 19.92 -4.36
C SER A 103 -8.12 20.01 -2.96
N THR A 104 -6.92 20.56 -2.90
CA THR A 104 -6.17 20.79 -1.67
C THR A 104 -5.94 22.28 -1.51
N ASP A 105 -6.32 22.81 -0.36
CA ASP A 105 -6.18 24.19 0.05
C ASP A 105 -5.27 24.26 1.30
N PRO A 106 -4.72 25.44 1.64
CA PRO A 106 -3.87 25.57 2.84
C PRO A 106 -4.58 25.20 4.15
N LEU A 107 -5.91 25.31 4.18
CA LEU A 107 -6.75 25.07 5.34
C LEU A 107 -7.35 23.66 5.38
N GLY A 108 -7.19 22.86 4.32
CA GLY A 108 -7.85 21.58 4.22
C GLY A 108 -7.97 21.06 2.79
N ALA A 109 -8.84 20.09 2.58
CA ALA A 109 -9.05 19.47 1.28
C ALA A 109 -10.52 19.11 1.07
N TRP A 110 -10.99 19.28 -0.15
CA TRP A 110 -12.25 18.72 -0.60
C TRP A 110 -12.05 17.27 -0.98
N ALA A 111 -12.79 16.37 -0.34
CA ALA A 111 -12.67 14.94 -0.55
C ALA A 111 -14.04 14.28 -0.73
N THR A 112 -14.04 13.10 -1.37
CA THR A 112 -15.15 12.16 -1.27
C THR A 112 -14.83 11.15 -0.19
N ILE A 113 -15.71 11.02 0.80
CA ILE A 113 -15.56 10.07 1.90
C ILE A 113 -16.63 8.98 1.84
N ARG A 114 -16.33 7.84 2.44
CA ARG A 114 -17.28 6.76 2.72
C ARG A 114 -17.33 6.50 4.21
N TRP A 115 -18.51 6.55 4.80
CA TRP A 115 -18.74 6.08 6.15
C TRP A 115 -18.68 4.56 6.19
N ASN A 116 -17.63 3.98 6.78
CA ASN A 116 -17.40 2.53 6.67
C ASN A 116 -18.52 1.71 7.31
N LYS A 117 -19.06 2.20 8.44
CA LYS A 117 -20.15 1.53 9.16
C LYS A 117 -21.48 1.56 8.41
N PHE A 118 -21.76 2.62 7.65
CA PHE A 118 -23.06 2.86 7.03
C PHE A 118 -23.06 2.63 5.51
N GLY A 119 -21.88 2.52 4.90
CA GLY A 119 -21.72 2.44 3.44
C GLY A 119 -22.07 3.74 2.71
N HIS A 120 -22.45 4.81 3.42
CA HIS A 120 -22.84 6.08 2.82
C HIS A 120 -21.63 6.82 2.26
N ILE A 121 -21.76 7.34 1.04
CA ILE A 121 -20.72 8.10 0.33
C ILE A 121 -21.20 9.54 0.20
N GLN A 122 -20.35 10.48 0.57
CA GLN A 122 -20.67 11.89 0.45
C GLN A 122 -19.42 12.74 0.24
N ARG A 123 -19.65 14.00 -0.15
CA ARG A 123 -18.61 15.03 -0.18
C ARG A 123 -18.30 15.49 1.24
N ALA A 124 -17.03 15.75 1.50
CA ALA A 124 -16.58 16.33 2.75
C ALA A 124 -15.51 17.40 2.51
N TRP A 125 -15.54 18.41 3.37
CA TRP A 125 -14.38 19.23 3.65
C TRP A 125 -13.59 18.57 4.78
N VAL A 126 -12.29 18.37 4.59
CA VAL A 126 -11.40 17.87 5.64
C VAL A 126 -10.42 18.97 5.97
N GLU A 127 -10.48 19.50 7.19
CA GLU A 127 -9.51 20.48 7.67
C GLU A 127 -8.08 19.93 7.60
N ALA A 128 -7.08 20.82 7.52
CA ALA A 128 -5.68 20.45 7.52
C ALA A 128 -5.34 19.58 8.75
N LEU A 129 -5.21 18.28 8.52
CA LEU A 129 -4.88 17.30 9.55
C LEU A 129 -3.37 17.31 9.82
N PRO A 130 -2.94 16.92 11.04
CA PRO A 130 -1.51 16.75 11.32
C PRO A 130 -0.88 15.65 10.46
N ASP A 131 -1.68 14.67 10.05
CA ASP A 131 -1.29 13.60 9.15
C ASP A 131 -1.66 13.93 7.69
N GLU A 132 -0.75 13.62 6.78
CA GLU A 132 -0.97 13.88 5.36
C GLU A 132 -2.09 13.00 4.80
N ILE A 133 -3.08 13.64 4.18
CA ILE A 133 -4.28 12.98 3.71
C ILE A 133 -4.04 12.38 2.34
N TRP A 134 -4.28 11.08 2.22
CA TRP A 134 -4.11 10.35 0.96
C TRP A 134 -5.37 9.60 0.57
N ARG A 135 -5.58 9.44 -0.74
CA ARG A 135 -6.58 8.53 -1.27
C ARG A 135 -6.34 7.11 -0.74
N GLY A 136 -7.41 6.45 -0.28
CA GLY A 136 -7.35 5.12 0.33
C GLY A 136 -6.96 5.12 1.81
N SER A 137 -6.89 6.29 2.46
CA SER A 137 -6.75 6.38 3.92
C SER A 137 -8.10 6.08 4.59
N VAL A 138 -8.07 5.25 5.61
CA VAL A 138 -9.13 5.12 6.61
C VAL A 138 -8.78 6.05 7.76
N LEU A 139 -9.68 6.97 8.09
CA LEU A 139 -9.53 7.87 9.23
C LEU A 139 -10.44 7.40 10.35
N LEU A 140 -9.91 7.40 11.57
CA LEU A 140 -10.68 7.26 12.80
C LEU A 140 -11.04 8.65 13.30
N ILE A 141 -12.35 8.91 13.38
CA ILE A 141 -12.89 10.22 13.74
C ILE A 141 -13.93 10.10 14.85
N SER A 142 -14.15 11.19 15.59
CA SER A 142 -15.35 11.38 16.40
C SER A 142 -16.37 12.17 15.57
N PRO A 143 -17.50 11.59 15.14
CA PRO A 143 -18.48 12.34 14.36
C PRO A 143 -19.02 13.53 15.15
N ASP A 144 -19.05 14.69 14.51
CA ASP A 144 -19.64 15.90 15.07
C ASP A 144 -21.16 15.72 15.24
N PRO A 145 -21.68 15.73 16.48
CA PRO A 145 -23.11 15.55 16.73
C PRO A 145 -23.96 16.72 16.19
N ALA A 146 -23.38 17.90 15.95
CA ALA A 146 -24.10 19.02 15.34
C ALA A 146 -24.38 18.80 13.84
N GLN A 147 -23.57 17.96 13.19
CA GLN A 147 -23.72 17.62 11.77
C GLN A 147 -24.46 16.30 11.56
N ILE A 148 -24.26 15.32 12.44
CA ILE A 148 -24.82 13.97 12.30
C ILE A 148 -25.70 13.65 13.49
N HIS A 149 -27.00 13.58 13.21
CA HIS A 149 -28.01 13.22 14.19
C HIS A 149 -28.47 11.78 13.98
N VAL A 150 -28.67 11.05 15.08
CA VAL A 150 -29.25 9.71 15.02
C VAL A 150 -30.67 9.82 14.43
N HIS A 151 -30.94 9.09 13.35
CA HIS A 151 -32.19 9.16 12.57
C HIS A 151 -32.45 10.47 11.81
N GLY A 152 -31.49 11.40 11.79
CA GLY A 152 -31.57 12.60 10.96
C GLY A 152 -31.19 12.34 9.50
N PRO A 153 -31.50 13.27 8.59
CA PRO A 153 -30.96 13.24 7.24
C PRO A 153 -29.44 13.41 7.27
N TRP A 154 -28.74 12.81 6.30
CA TRP A 154 -27.32 13.07 6.10
C TRP A 154 -27.10 14.50 5.62
N PRO A 155 -26.10 15.22 6.13
CA PRO A 155 -25.74 16.53 5.60
C PRO A 155 -25.21 16.37 4.17
N GLU A 156 -25.55 17.32 3.30
CA GLU A 156 -25.06 17.33 1.90
C GLU A 156 -23.52 17.34 1.83
N THR A 157 -22.91 18.12 2.73
CA THR A 157 -21.46 18.20 2.91
C THR A 157 -21.13 18.00 4.38
N TYR A 158 -20.18 17.10 4.65
CA TYR A 158 -19.64 16.91 6.00
C TYR A 158 -18.35 17.72 6.17
N TYR A 159 -18.20 18.37 7.31
CA TYR A 159 -17.01 19.11 7.69
C TYR A 159 -16.28 18.33 8.78
N LEU A 160 -15.15 17.73 8.41
CA LEU A 160 -14.25 17.07 9.36
C LEU A 160 -13.24 18.09 9.89
N MET A 161 -13.34 18.41 11.18
CA MET A 161 -12.37 19.26 11.86
C MET A 161 -11.16 18.45 12.32
N ALA A 162 -10.01 19.11 12.43
CA ALA A 162 -8.78 18.48 12.90
C ALA A 162 -8.90 18.01 14.36
N THR A 163 -9.75 18.65 15.16
CA THR A 163 -10.05 18.24 16.55
C THR A 163 -10.81 16.93 16.66
N ASP A 164 -11.56 16.56 15.62
CA ASP A 164 -12.37 15.35 15.58
C ASP A 164 -11.61 14.16 14.99
N TYR A 165 -10.40 14.41 14.48
CA TYR A 165 -9.50 13.43 13.92
C TYR A 165 -8.60 12.82 15.00
N HIS A 166 -8.46 11.49 14.96
CA HIS A 166 -7.62 10.77 15.94
C HIS A 166 -6.40 10.10 15.30
N THR A 167 -6.60 9.34 14.23
CA THR A 167 -5.53 8.58 13.58
C THR A 167 -5.99 8.03 12.24
N PHE A 168 -5.07 7.39 11.49
CA PHE A 168 -5.32 6.86 10.16
C PHE A 168 -4.64 5.51 9.92
N ALA A 169 -5.14 4.78 8.92
CA ALA A 169 -4.52 3.58 8.40
C ALA A 169 -4.82 3.39 6.90
N SER A 170 -4.01 2.59 6.19
CA SER A 170 -4.26 2.30 4.77
C SER A 170 -5.39 1.29 4.59
N VAL A 171 -6.40 1.57 3.77
CA VAL A 171 -7.46 0.61 3.42
C VAL A 171 -6.89 -0.64 2.73
N ALA A 172 -5.78 -0.49 1.98
CA ALA A 172 -5.12 -1.61 1.30
C ALA A 172 -4.46 -2.59 2.27
N ALA A 173 -4.31 -2.21 3.54
CA ALA A 173 -3.72 -3.06 4.57
C ALA A 173 -4.72 -3.95 5.32
N ILE A 174 -6.03 -3.73 5.14
CA ILE A 174 -7.09 -4.53 5.78
C ILE A 174 -6.87 -6.04 5.62
N PRO A 175 -6.55 -6.59 4.42
CA PRO A 175 -6.35 -8.02 4.27
C PRO A 175 -5.17 -8.56 5.10
N TYR A 176 -4.11 -7.76 5.31
CA TYR A 176 -2.94 -8.17 6.09
C TYR A 176 -3.22 -8.11 7.60
N PHE A 177 -4.04 -7.17 8.04
CA PHE A 177 -4.43 -7.02 9.44
C PHE A 177 -5.46 -8.08 9.87
N THR A 178 -6.49 -8.30 9.05
CA THR A 178 -7.65 -9.15 9.41
C THR A 178 -7.44 -10.64 9.17
N ASN A 179 -6.66 -11.02 8.16
CA ASN A 179 -6.53 -12.42 7.77
C ASN A 179 -5.30 -13.06 8.40
N ARG A 180 -5.54 -14.06 9.27
CA ARG A 180 -4.48 -14.84 9.96
C ARG A 180 -3.46 -15.46 9.00
N ARG A 181 -3.82 -15.74 7.74
CA ARG A 181 -2.86 -16.31 6.76
C ARG A 181 -1.69 -15.38 6.45
N PHE A 182 -1.85 -14.07 6.67
CA PHE A 182 -0.81 -13.08 6.44
C PHE A 182 -0.12 -12.61 7.72
N GLN A 183 -0.63 -13.01 8.90
CA GLN A 183 0.06 -12.81 10.16
C GLN A 183 1.20 -13.84 10.22
N ALA A 184 2.44 -13.38 10.27
CA ALA A 184 3.59 -14.27 10.42
C ALA A 184 3.40 -15.12 11.70
N PRO A 185 3.81 -16.40 11.70
CA PRO A 185 3.78 -17.20 12.92
C PRO A 185 4.62 -16.47 13.97
N ILE A 186 3.97 -16.09 15.08
CA ILE A 186 4.64 -15.53 16.25
C ILE A 186 5.66 -16.58 16.68
N SER A 187 6.95 -16.30 16.50
CA SER A 187 8.00 -17.14 17.09
C SER A 187 7.92 -16.92 18.60
N THR A 188 7.26 -17.83 19.29
CA THR A 188 7.37 -17.98 20.74
C THR A 188 8.82 -18.39 21.03
N ASN A 189 9.62 -17.46 21.55
CA ASN A 189 10.85 -17.77 22.26
C ASN A 189 10.52 -18.30 23.65
#